data_AF-A0A960SQ45-F1
#
_entry.id   AF-A0A960SQ45-F1
#
_cell.length_a   1.000
_cell.length_b   1.000
_cell.length_c   1.000
_cell.angle_alpha   90.00
_cell.angle_beta   90.00
_cell.angle_gamma   90.00
#
_symmetry.space_group_name_H-M   'P 1'
#
loop_
_entity.id
_entity.type
_entity.pdbx_description
1 polymer ?
#
loop_
_entity_poly.entity_id
_entity_poly.type
_entity_poly.pdbx_seq_one_letter_code
_entity_poly.pdbx_strand_id
1 'polypeptide(L)' 'VAVDPQWDFVVLDVGGKGGALQRGEMLINRDGRLVAKVRITRVEADYCFANVMSNWKQADVVVGDEAISREQ' A
#
# COMPACT_ATOMS: atom_id res chain seq x y z
N VAL A 1 7.81 1.95 -6.90
CA VAL A 1 7.28 0.59 -6.68
C VAL A 1 8.10 -0.40 -7.49
N ALA A 2 8.32 -1.59 -6.97
CA ALA A 2 8.72 -2.75 -7.75
C ALA A 2 7.63 -3.80 -7.48
N VAL A 3 7.27 -4.58 -8.50
CA VAL A 3 6.19 -5.59 -8.41
C VAL A 3 6.81 -6.96 -8.70
N ASP A 4 6.77 -7.85 -7.71
CA ASP A 4 7.05 -9.28 -7.89
C ASP A 4 5.69 -10.01 -7.97
N PRO A 5 5.33 -10.61 -9.12
CA PRO A 5 4.00 -11.21 -9.33
C PRO A 5 3.76 -12.49 -8.52
N GLN A 6 4.77 -13.04 -7.83
CA GLN A 6 4.58 -14.22 -6.98
C GLN A 6 4.08 -13.87 -5.58
N TRP A 7 4.25 -12.62 -5.16
CA TRP A 7 3.81 -12.11 -3.86
C TRP A 7 3.19 -10.74 -4.08
N ASP A 8 1.86 -10.64 -4.01
CA ASP A 8 1.08 -9.40 -4.05
C ASP A 8 1.43 -8.50 -2.82
N PHE A 9 2.68 -8.02 -2.73
CA PHE A 9 3.14 -7.05 -1.75
C PHE A 9 3.74 -5.83 -2.43
N VAL A 10 3.60 -4.70 -1.77
CA VAL A 10 4.12 -3.41 -2.20
C VAL A 10 4.93 -2.80 -1.07
N VAL A 11 5.88 -1.95 -1.46
CA VAL A 11 6.60 -1.09 -0.53
C VAL A 11 6.03 0.32 -0.67
N LEU A 12 5.57 0.88 0.44
CA LEU A 12 5.08 2.26 0.52
C LEU A 12 6.19 3.13 1.12
N ASP A 13 6.37 4.33 0.60
CA ASP A 13 7.36 5.33 1.00
C ASP A 13 6.99 6.08 2.29
N VAL A 14 6.09 5.51 3.09
CA VAL A 14 5.69 5.98 4.40
C VAL A 14 6.03 4.92 5.45
N GLY A 15 6.81 5.32 6.44
CA GLY A 15 7.19 4.49 7.59
C GLY A 15 6.59 4.98 8.90
N GLY A 16 7.06 4.42 10.01
CA GLY A 16 6.59 4.76 11.35
C GLY A 16 6.74 6.25 11.69
N LYS A 17 7.76 6.93 11.16
CA LYS A 17 7.91 8.39 11.32
C LYS A 17 6.80 9.19 10.64
N GLY A 18 6.20 8.64 9.59
CA GLY A 18 5.05 9.20 8.88
C GLY A 18 3.70 8.67 9.39
N GLY A 19 3.68 7.97 10.53
CA GLY A 19 2.46 7.45 11.13
C GLY A 19 1.96 6.12 10.56
N ALA A 20 2.78 5.40 9.78
CA ALA A 20 2.43 4.05 9.35
C ALA A 20 2.31 3.10 10.55
N LEU A 21 1.25 2.31 10.61
CA LEU A 21 0.96 1.37 11.69
C LEU A 21 0.93 -0.07 11.19
N GLN A 22 1.48 -0.99 11.97
CA GLN A 22 1.37 -2.41 11.67
C GLN A 22 -0.12 -2.80 11.65
N ARG A 23 -0.53 -3.60 10.65
CA ARG A 23 -1.94 -3.94 10.34
C ARG A 23 -2.81 -2.76 9.90
N GLY A 24 -2.24 -1.55 9.76
CA GLY A 24 -2.91 -0.42 9.14
C GLY A 24 -3.31 -0.75 7.71
N GLU A 25 -4.40 -0.14 7.24
CA GLU A 25 -4.94 -0.35 5.90
C GLU A 25 -4.84 0.94 5.10
N MET A 26 -4.43 0.82 3.84
CA MET A 26 -4.26 1.95 2.93
C MET A 26 -5.03 1.68 1.65
N LEU A 27 -5.58 2.73 1.05
CA LEU A 27 -6.16 2.67 -0.28
C LEU A 27 -5.11 3.10 -1.30
N ILE A 28 -5.02 2.36 -2.39
CA ILE A 28 -4.14 2.66 -3.50
C ILE A 28 -4.98 3.30 -4.60
N ASN A 29 -4.63 4.51 -5.02
CA ASN A 29 -5.31 5.23 -6.09
C ASN A 29 -4.41 5.51 -7.28
N ARG A 30 -5.03 5.62 -8.45
CA ARG A 30 -4.42 6.08 -9.69
C ARG A 30 -5.38 7.05 -10.36
N ASP A 31 -4.94 8.27 -10.61
CA ASP A 31 -5.76 9.33 -11.23
C ASP A 31 -7.11 9.53 -10.52
N GLY A 32 -7.11 9.50 -9.18
CA GLY A 32 -8.31 9.64 -8.34
C GLY A 32 -9.24 8.42 -8.32
N ARG A 33 -8.86 7.28 -8.92
CA ARG A 33 -9.64 6.03 -8.91
C ARG A 33 -8.99 4.99 -8.00
N LEU A 34 -9.81 4.26 -7.27
CA LEU A 34 -9.36 3.14 -6.44
C LEU A 34 -8.80 2.00 -7.31
N VAL A 35 -7.55 1.63 -7.06
CA VAL A 35 -6.86 0.50 -7.70
C VAL A 35 -6.96 -0.74 -6.81
N ALA A 36 -6.62 -0.59 -5.53
CA ALA A 36 -6.60 -1.68 -4.57
C ALA A 36 -6.68 -1.19 -3.12
N LYS A 37 -6.86 -2.13 -2.20
CA LYS A 37 -6.63 -1.93 -0.77
C LYS A 37 -5.45 -2.79 -0.33
N VAL A 38 -4.58 -2.25 0.51
CA VAL A 38 -3.42 -2.97 1.06
C VAL A 38 -3.45 -2.97 2.57
N ARG A 39 -2.85 -3.99 3.19
CA ARG A 39 -2.66 -4.08 4.64
C ARG A 39 -1.18 -4.15 4.98
N ILE A 40 -0.72 -3.25 5.84
CA ILE A 40 0.67 -3.16 6.29
C ILE A 40 1.03 -4.40 7.11
N THR A 41 2.08 -5.12 6.70
CA THR A 41 2.60 -6.32 7.37
C THR A 41 3.83 -6.01 8.21
N ARG A 42 4.65 -5.04 7.78
CA ARG A 42 5.87 -4.61 8.48
C ARG A 42 6.10 -3.11 8.29
N VAL A 43 6.49 -2.44 9.37
CA VAL A 43 6.79 -1.00 9.38
C VAL A 43 8.28 -0.82 9.66
N GLU A 44 8.94 -0.04 8.81
CA GLU A 44 10.29 0.49 9.04
C GLU A 44 10.19 1.98 9.36
N ALA A 45 11.32 2.63 9.66
CA ALA A 45 11.31 4.05 10.03
C ALA A 45 10.72 4.96 8.93
N ASP A 46 11.15 4.73 7.68
CA ASP A 46 10.88 5.61 6.54
C ASP A 46 10.03 4.95 5.46
N TYR A 47 9.73 3.65 5.56
CA TYR A 47 8.90 2.91 4.61
C TYR A 47 8.14 1.77 5.29
N CYS A 48 7.22 1.12 4.59
CA CYS A 48 6.56 -0.08 5.08
C CYS A 48 6.28 -1.08 3.95
N PHE A 49 6.11 -2.34 4.36
CA PHE A 49 5.66 -3.42 3.48
C PHE A 49 4.17 -3.67 3.71
N ALA A 50 3.42 -3.79 2.63
CA ALA A 50 1.99 -4.06 2.68
C ALA A 50 1.60 -5.12 1.66
N ASN A 51 0.67 -6.00 2.03
CA ASN A 51 0.11 -6.98 1.10
C ASN A 51 -1.18 -6.43 0.47
N VAL A 52 -1.37 -6.67 -0.82
CA VAL A 52 -2.61 -6.37 -1.53
C VAL A 52 -3.70 -7.32 -1.05
N MET A 53 -4.86 -6.74 -0.70
CA MET A 53 -6.04 -7.50 -0.33
C MET A 53 -6.77 -7.93 -1.60
N SER A 54 -6.67 -9.20 -1.98
CA SER A 54 -7.17 -9.71 -3.26
C SER A 54 -8.66 -9.43 -3.51
N ASN A 55 -9.48 -9.38 -2.46
CA ASN A 55 -10.91 -9.05 -2.55
C ASN A 55 -11.22 -7.56 -2.84
N TRP A 56 -10.20 -6.69 -2.82
CA TRP A 56 -10.32 -5.25 -3.11
C TRP A 56 -9.50 -4.82 -4.32
N LYS A 57 -8.81 -5.75 -5.01
CA LYS A 57 -7.96 -5.46 -6.17
C LYS A 57 -8.84 -5.29 -7.41
N GLN A 58 -8.90 -4.07 -7.95
CA GLN A 58 -9.60 -3.77 -9.22
C GLN A 58 -8.64 -3.79 -10.41
N ALA A 59 -7.36 -3.49 -10.17
CA ALA A 59 -6.27 -3.57 -11.15
C ALA A 59 -4.94 -3.84 -10.45
N ASP A 60 -3.89 -4.11 -11.24
CA ASP A 60 -2.54 -4.25 -10.69
C ASP A 60 -2.00 -2.91 -10.17
N VAL A 61 -1.37 -2.98 -8.99
CA VAL A 61 -0.67 -1.84 -8.38
C VAL A 61 0.66 -1.63 -9.10
N VAL A 62 0.99 -0.38 -9.44
CA VAL A 62 2.23 -0.03 -10.16
C VAL A 62 2.93 1.18 -9.52
N VAL A 63 4.11 1.54 -10.04
CA VAL A 63 4.81 2.77 -9.63
C VAL A 63 4.04 4.00 -10.03
N GLY A 64 3.93 4.93 -9.07
CA GLY A 64 3.19 6.17 -9.24
C GLY A 64 1.79 6.10 -8.67
N ASP A 65 1.30 4.92 -8.27
CA ASP A 65 0.05 4.84 -7.51
C ASP A 65 0.21 5.47 -6.13
N GLU A 66 -0.82 6.20 -5.71
CA GLU A 66 -0.84 6.95 -4.47
C GLU A 66 -1.46 6.10 -3.35
N ALA A 67 -0.72 5.95 -2.24
CA ALA A 67 -1.22 5.27 -1.06
C ALA A 67 -1.77 6.29 -0.05
N ILE A 68 -3.06 6.23 0.21
CA ILE A 68 -3.74 7.13 1.15
C ILE A 68 -4.29 6.35 2.36
N SER A 69 -4.10 6.93 3.55
CA SER A 69 -4.82 6.49 4.74
C SER A 69 -6.22 7.13 4.74
N ARG A 70 -7.25 6.36 5.11
CA ARG A 70 -8.61 6.90 5.27
C ARG A 70 -8.83 7.63 6.61
N GLU A 71 -7.83 7.65 7.48
CA GLU A 71 -7.96 8.18 8.85
C GLU A 71 -7.02 9.36 9.16
N GLN A 72 -6.67 10.18 8.17
CA GLN A 72 -5.97 11.45 8.40
C GLN A 72 -6.64 12.60 7.63
#